data_AF-A0A6A4RJL6-F1
#
_entry.id   AF-A0A6A4RJL6-F1
#
_cell.length_a   1.000
_cell.length_b   1.000
_cell.length_c   1.000
_cell.angle_alpha   90.00
_cell.angle_beta   90.00
_cell.angle_gamma   90.00
#
_symmetry.space_group_name_H-M   'P 1'
#
loop_
_entity.id
_entity.type
_entity.pdbx_description
1 polymer ?
#
loop_
_entity_poly.entity_id
_entity_poly.type
_entity_poly.pdbx_seq_one_letter_code
_entity_poly.pdbx_strand_id
1 'polypeptide(L)'
;MMSSDARARARIGNGEPAREVKDYEPAYGSKVREHPCVESMKDNVLRDRGRPEIPDAWIRHQGVAGICATIQECWDHDPEARLTAHCVAERISKMEEEMDKLSSRSSSAEKIPEELKISIEVDIPEREVKIVEMQNVFAAP
;
A
#
# COMPACT_ATOMS: atom_id res chain seq x y z
N MET A 1 21.86 -32.19 36.57
CA MET A 1 21.21 -31.82 35.30
C MET A 1 21.32 -30.31 35.18
N MET A 2 22.36 -29.79 34.52
CA MET A 2 22.31 -29.36 33.11
C MET A 2 21.12 -28.41 32.89
N SER A 3 21.33 -27.11 33.11
CA SER A 3 21.68 -26.13 32.06
C SER A 3 20.49 -25.81 31.18
N SER A 4 20.01 -24.57 31.23
CA SER A 4 19.38 -23.88 30.09
C SER A 4 19.32 -22.38 30.40
N ASP A 5 20.42 -21.72 30.06
CA ASP A 5 20.56 -20.32 29.66
C ASP A 5 19.23 -19.56 29.47
N ALA A 6 18.88 -18.72 30.44
CA ALA A 6 17.93 -17.64 30.23
C ALA A 6 18.65 -16.52 29.47
N ARG A 7 18.75 -16.73 28.16
CA ARG A 7 19.24 -15.82 27.12
C ARG A 7 18.96 -14.36 27.48
N ALA A 8 20.04 -13.64 27.78
CA ALA A 8 20.05 -12.20 27.95
C ALA A 8 19.33 -11.54 26.77
N ARG A 9 18.21 -10.85 27.04
CA ARG A 9 17.61 -9.93 26.07
C ARG A 9 18.56 -8.73 25.98
N ALA A 10 19.40 -8.75 24.95
CA ALA A 10 20.16 -7.60 24.52
C ALA A 10 19.17 -6.43 24.32
N ARG A 11 19.28 -5.41 25.17
CA ARG A 11 18.71 -4.09 24.89
C ARG A 11 19.59 -3.49 23.81
N ILE A 12 19.15 -3.58 22.56
CA ILE A 12 19.69 -2.73 21.51
C ILE A 12 19.18 -1.31 21.80
N GLY A 13 20.11 -0.38 21.95
CA GLY A 13 19.84 1.03 22.19
C GLY A 13 19.02 1.67 21.05
N ASN A 14 18.43 2.80 21.41
CA ASN A 14 17.46 3.63 20.68
C ASN A 14 16.02 3.09 20.67
N GLY A 15 15.25 3.56 21.65
CA GLY A 15 13.82 3.33 21.80
C GLY A 15 12.96 4.14 20.83
N GLU A 16 13.12 3.93 19.52
CA GLU A 16 12.02 4.15 18.60
C GLU A 16 11.36 2.81 18.32
N PRO A 17 10.07 2.62 18.65
CA PRO A 17 9.38 1.41 18.24
C PRO A 17 9.39 1.37 16.71
N ALA A 18 9.84 0.25 16.15
CA ALA A 18 9.59 -0.03 14.74
C ALA A 18 8.11 0.24 14.47
N ARG A 19 7.81 1.12 13.51
CA ARG A 19 6.42 1.48 13.18
C ARG A 19 5.68 0.18 12.88
N GLU A 20 4.78 -0.19 13.77
CA GLU A 20 3.99 -1.41 13.65
C GLU A 20 3.12 -1.27 12.39
N VAL A 21 3.36 -2.13 11.40
CA VAL A 21 2.53 -2.21 10.20
C VAL A 21 1.38 -3.15 10.54
N LYS A 22 0.15 -2.67 10.32
CA LYS A 22 -1.05 -3.47 10.57
C LYS A 22 -1.10 -4.67 9.61
N ASP A 23 -1.51 -5.83 10.13
CA ASP A 23 -1.83 -7.00 9.30
C ASP A 23 -2.95 -6.69 8.31
N TYR A 24 -2.95 -7.41 7.18
CA TYR A 24 -3.99 -7.28 6.17
C TYR A 24 -5.37 -7.63 6.74
N GLU A 25 -6.36 -6.82 6.42
CA GLU A 25 -7.75 -7.03 6.79
C GLU A 25 -8.65 -6.72 5.59
N PRO A 26 -9.74 -7.48 5.37
CA PRO A 26 -10.75 -7.12 4.39
C PRO A 26 -11.34 -5.73 4.64
N ALA A 27 -11.81 -5.08 3.56
CA ALA A 27 -12.57 -3.85 3.69
C ALA A 27 -13.79 -4.08 4.60
N TYR A 28 -14.00 -3.17 5.55
CA TYR A 28 -15.02 -3.28 6.60
C TYR A 28 -14.88 -4.45 7.58
N GLY A 29 -13.77 -5.18 7.63
CA GLY A 29 -13.60 -6.36 8.50
C GLY A 29 -13.98 -6.11 9.97
N SER A 30 -13.67 -4.93 10.50
CA SER A 30 -13.98 -4.53 11.87
C SER A 30 -15.44 -4.10 12.08
N LYS A 31 -16.19 -3.89 10.99
CA LYS A 31 -17.56 -3.33 10.97
C LYS A 31 -18.63 -4.35 10.56
N VAL A 32 -18.25 -5.43 9.88
CA VAL A 32 -19.18 -6.49 9.47
C VAL A 32 -18.78 -7.83 10.04
N ARG A 33 -19.79 -8.67 10.30
CA ARG A 33 -19.60 -10.06 10.76
C ARG A 33 -18.73 -10.82 9.74
N GLU A 34 -18.05 -11.87 10.18
CA GLU A 34 -17.19 -12.75 9.36
C GLU A 34 -17.85 -13.22 8.05
N HIS A 35 -19.19 -13.30 8.02
CA HIS A 35 -19.99 -13.52 6.81
C HIS A 35 -21.11 -12.48 6.70
N PRO A 36 -20.89 -11.31 6.07
CA PRO A 36 -21.93 -10.31 5.89
C PRO A 36 -22.90 -10.72 4.78
N CYS A 37 -24.20 -10.58 5.02
CA CYS A 37 -25.21 -10.71 3.97
C CYS A 37 -25.41 -9.37 3.22
N VAL A 38 -26.06 -9.43 2.06
CA VAL A 38 -26.33 -8.27 1.20
C VAL A 38 -27.12 -7.19 1.97
N GLU A 39 -28.08 -7.60 2.79
CA GLU A 39 -28.90 -6.68 3.59
C GLU A 39 -28.04 -5.92 4.60
N SER A 40 -27.14 -6.61 5.29
CA SER A 40 -26.22 -5.97 6.26
C SER A 40 -25.25 -5.00 5.58
N MET A 41 -24.79 -5.29 4.36
CA MET A 41 -23.91 -4.39 3.61
C MET A 41 -24.67 -3.17 3.06
N LYS A 42 -25.91 -3.33 2.60
CA LYS A 42 -26.75 -2.20 2.17
C LYS A 42 -26.97 -1.22 3.32
N ASP A 43 -27.27 -1.76 4.49
CA ASP A 43 -27.42 -1.03 5.73
C ASP A 43 -26.17 -0.22 6.05
N ASN A 44 -25.00 -0.87 6.07
CA ASN A 44 -23.74 -0.20 6.37
C ASN A 44 -23.35 0.85 5.32
N VAL A 45 -23.38 0.50 4.03
CA VAL A 45 -22.78 1.32 2.95
C VAL A 45 -23.74 2.39 2.42
N LEU A 46 -25.03 2.04 2.26
CA LEU A 46 -26.03 2.93 1.65
C LEU A 46 -26.74 3.79 2.70
N ARG A 47 -27.25 3.17 3.77
CA ARG A 47 -27.99 3.88 4.81
C ARG A 47 -27.06 4.61 5.77
N ASP A 48 -26.12 3.88 6.37
CA ASP A 48 -25.24 4.42 7.41
C ASP A 48 -24.01 5.14 6.81
N ARG A 49 -23.87 5.11 5.47
CA ARG A 49 -22.78 5.73 4.71
C ARG A 49 -21.39 5.32 5.21
N GLY A 50 -21.29 4.12 5.78
CA GLY A 50 -20.05 3.53 6.25
C GLY A 50 -19.04 3.45 5.11
N ARG A 51 -17.79 3.81 5.43
CA ARG A 51 -16.62 3.62 4.57
C ARG A 51 -15.51 2.91 5.35
N PRO A 52 -14.57 2.23 4.65
CA PRO A 52 -13.36 1.73 5.28
C PRO A 52 -12.60 2.91 5.91
N GLU A 53 -12.09 2.70 7.12
CA GLU A 53 -11.34 3.73 7.82
C GLU A 53 -9.94 3.84 7.20
N ILE A 54 -9.55 5.07 6.86
CA ILE A 54 -8.18 5.37 6.45
C ILE A 54 -7.45 5.89 7.69
N PRO A 55 -6.37 5.22 8.15
CA PRO A 55 -5.64 5.67 9.33
C PRO A 55 -5.12 7.10 9.17
N ASP A 56 -5.25 7.93 10.21
CA ASP A 56 -4.76 9.33 10.18
C ASP A 56 -3.26 9.41 9.88
N ALA A 57 -2.50 8.38 10.25
CA ALA A 57 -1.08 8.28 9.93
C ALA A 57 -0.81 8.32 8.42
N TRP A 58 -1.70 7.74 7.60
CA TRP A 58 -1.59 7.75 6.14
C TRP A 58 -1.97 9.11 5.57
N ILE A 59 -3.03 9.72 6.10
CA ILE A 59 -3.47 11.05 5.68
C ILE A 59 -2.38 12.10 5.93
N ARG A 60 -1.64 11.97 7.04
CA ARG A 60 -0.52 12.87 7.36
C ARG A 60 0.75 12.61 6.56
N HIS A 61 0.92 11.42 5.99
CA HIS A 61 2.15 11.05 5.31
C HIS A 61 2.10 11.49 3.84
N GLN A 62 2.93 12.47 3.46
CA GLN A 62 2.92 13.09 2.13
C GLN A 62 2.98 12.08 0.97
N GLY A 63 3.73 10.98 1.13
CA GLY A 63 3.85 9.94 0.09
C GLY A 63 2.60 9.11 -0.16
N VAL A 64 1.63 9.08 0.77
CA VAL A 64 0.39 8.29 0.61
C VAL A 64 -0.89 9.12 0.80
N ALA A 65 -0.78 10.38 1.23
CA ALA A 65 -1.91 11.29 1.40
C ALA A 65 -2.69 11.49 0.10
N GLY A 66 -2.01 11.63 -1.03
CA GLY A 66 -2.66 11.78 -2.35
C GLY A 66 -3.42 10.52 -2.80
N ILE A 67 -2.90 9.34 -2.46
CA ILE A 67 -3.60 8.06 -2.66
C ILE A 67 -4.83 8.00 -1.76
N CYS A 68 -4.71 8.40 -0.47
CA CYS A 68 -5.83 8.42 0.46
C CYS A 68 -6.98 9.32 -0.04
N ALA A 69 -6.66 10.52 -0.52
CA ALA A 69 -7.65 11.43 -1.11
C ALA A 69 -8.32 10.81 -2.35
N THR A 70 -7.53 10.22 -3.25
CA THR A 70 -8.03 9.54 -4.45
C THR A 70 -8.97 8.40 -4.10
N ILE A 71 -8.61 7.57 -3.11
CA ILE A 71 -9.47 6.49 -2.59
C ILE A 71 -10.79 7.06 -2.06
N GLN A 72 -10.75 8.20 -1.36
CA GLN A 72 -11.96 8.83 -0.81
C GLN A 72 -12.95 9.29 -1.88
N GLU A 73 -12.43 9.82 -2.99
CA GLU A 73 -13.25 10.25 -4.14
C GLU A 73 -13.81 9.06 -4.94
N CYS A 74 -13.13 7.90 -4.93
CA CYS A 74 -13.62 6.68 -5.60
C CYS A 74 -14.90 6.10 -4.98
N TRP A 75 -15.12 6.33 -3.68
CA TRP A 75 -16.29 5.80 -2.97
C TRP A 75 -17.30 6.88 -2.58
N ASP A 76 -17.37 7.96 -3.36
CA ASP A 76 -18.35 9.02 -3.16
C ASP A 76 -19.78 8.47 -3.13
N HIS A 77 -20.63 9.14 -2.35
CA HIS A 77 -22.04 8.80 -2.27
C HIS A 77 -22.76 9.10 -3.59
N ASP A 78 -22.41 10.20 -4.24
CA ASP A 78 -22.91 10.54 -5.57
C ASP A 78 -22.14 9.73 -6.62
N PRO A 79 -22.80 8.84 -7.38
CA PRO A 79 -22.12 8.06 -8.42
C PRO A 79 -21.47 8.94 -9.49
N GLU A 80 -22.03 10.11 -9.82
CA GLU A 80 -21.49 11.00 -10.86
C GLU A 80 -20.25 11.75 -10.38
N ALA A 81 -20.06 11.89 -9.06
CA ALA A 81 -18.88 12.48 -8.47
C ALA A 81 -17.70 11.50 -8.38
N ARG A 82 -17.93 10.19 -8.59
CA ARG A 82 -16.86 9.19 -8.51
C ARG A 82 -15.88 9.34 -9.65
N LEU A 83 -14.62 9.14 -9.32
CA LEU A 83 -13.56 9.14 -10.32
C LEU A 83 -13.74 8.00 -11.32
N THR A 84 -13.53 8.31 -12.59
CA THR A 84 -13.38 7.28 -13.62
C THR A 84 -12.05 6.56 -13.45
N ALA A 85 -11.96 5.32 -13.93
CA ALA A 85 -10.72 4.55 -13.90
C ALA A 85 -9.55 5.31 -14.56
N HIS A 86 -9.82 6.02 -15.66
CA HIS A 86 -8.82 6.85 -16.34
C HIS A 86 -8.33 7.99 -15.45
N CYS A 87 -9.25 8.70 -14.78
CA CYS A 87 -8.87 9.79 -13.87
C CYS A 87 -8.01 9.30 -12.69
N VAL A 88 -8.33 8.13 -12.14
CA VAL A 88 -7.51 7.51 -11.09
C VAL A 88 -6.10 7.18 -11.61
N ALA A 89 -6.01 6.57 -12.79
CA ALA A 89 -4.72 6.22 -13.39
C ALA A 89 -3.85 7.47 -13.63
N GLU A 90 -4.39 8.53 -14.22
CA GLU A 90 -3.67 9.78 -14.45
C GLU A 90 -3.16 10.40 -13.14
N ARG A 91 -3.97 10.37 -12.08
CA ARG A 91 -3.56 10.89 -10.76
C ARG A 91 -2.43 10.08 -10.17
N ILE A 92 -2.47 8.75 -10.27
CA ILE A 92 -1.40 7.88 -9.77
C ILE A 92 -0.10 8.10 -10.55
N SER A 93 -0.16 8.12 -11.89
CA SER A 93 1.01 8.41 -12.72
C SER A 93 1.62 9.78 -12.41
N LYS A 94 0.79 10.80 -12.21
CA LYS A 94 1.27 12.13 -11.79
C LYS A 94 1.98 12.10 -10.44
N MET A 95 1.47 11.34 -9.46
CA MET A 95 2.13 11.22 -8.15
C MET A 95 3.49 10.52 -8.26
N GLU A 96 3.62 9.51 -9.12
CA GLU A 96 4.88 8.83 -9.41
C GLU A 96 5.92 9.80 -10.00
N GLU A 97 5.54 10.56 -11.03
CA GLU A 97 6.41 11.57 -11.64
C GLU A 97 6.88 12.64 -10.64
N GLU A 98 6.00 13.11 -9.76
CA GLU A 98 6.36 14.10 -8.73
C GLU A 98 7.34 13.52 -7.71
N MET A 99 7.21 12.24 -7.35
CA MET A 99 8.13 11.55 -6.46
C MET A 99 9.52 11.39 -7.08
N ASP A 100 9.61 11.12 -8.38
CA ASP A 100 10.88 11.03 -9.12
C ASP A 100 11.59 12.39 -9.23
N LYS A 101 10.84 13.48 -9.39
CA LYS A 101 11.38 14.85 -9.39
C LYS A 101 11.97 15.24 -8.02
N LEU A 102 11.35 14.80 -6.93
CA LEU A 102 11.84 15.04 -5.59
C LEU A 102 13.10 14.22 -5.29
N SER A 103 13.16 12.97 -5.78
CA SER A 103 14.34 12.12 -5.69
C SER A 103 15.56 12.74 -6.41
N SER A 104 15.35 13.27 -7.62
CA SER A 104 16.42 13.85 -8.44
C SER A 104 16.97 15.19 -7.93
N ARG A 105 16.20 15.96 -7.13
CA ARG A 105 16.69 17.19 -6.47
C ARG A 105 17.51 16.94 -5.20
N SER A 106 17.58 15.71 -4.70
CA SER A 106 18.36 15.36 -3.51
C SER A 106 19.86 15.14 -3.81
N SER A 107 20.32 15.30 -5.05
CA SER A 107 21.74 15.22 -5.39
C SER A 107 22.36 16.61 -5.51
N SER A 108 22.65 17.24 -4.37
CA SER A 108 23.72 18.24 -4.28
C SER A 108 24.75 17.74 -3.27
N ALA A 109 25.96 17.57 -3.77
CA ALA A 109 27.12 16.97 -3.13
C ALA A 109 27.45 17.51 -1.74
N GLU A 110 27.45 16.64 -0.74
CA GLU A 110 28.45 16.71 0.33
C GLU A 110 29.26 15.42 0.37
N LYS A 111 30.58 15.63 0.38
CA LYS A 111 31.65 14.65 0.25
C LYS A 111 31.75 13.85 1.54
N ILE A 112 31.34 12.57 1.50
CA ILE A 112 31.77 11.57 2.48
C ILE A 112 32.73 10.61 1.78
N PRO A 113 33.98 10.44 2.25
CA PRO A 113 34.94 9.51 1.64
C PRO A 113 34.50 8.05 1.81
N GLU A 114 34.85 7.26 0.79
CA GLU A 114 34.80 5.79 0.70
C GLU A 114 34.83 5.04 2.03
N GLU A 115 33.81 4.21 2.29
CA GLU A 115 33.91 2.74 2.22
C GLU A 115 32.66 2.12 2.86
N LEU A 116 31.96 1.26 2.10
CA LEU A 116 31.52 -0.10 2.49
C LEU A 116 30.55 -0.60 1.41
N LYS A 117 31.11 -1.37 0.47
CA LYS A 117 30.37 -2.19 -0.49
C LYS A 117 29.53 -3.20 0.30
N ILE A 118 28.21 -3.08 0.23
CA ILE A 118 27.30 -4.18 0.53
C ILE A 118 26.73 -4.62 -0.80
N SER A 119 27.26 -5.72 -1.31
CA SER A 119 26.67 -6.47 -2.40
C SER A 119 25.31 -6.97 -1.95
N ILE A 120 24.24 -6.45 -2.53
CA ILE A 120 22.92 -7.07 -2.43
C ILE A 120 22.70 -7.72 -3.80
N GLU A 121 23.06 -8.99 -3.93
CA GLU A 121 22.45 -9.82 -4.96
C GLU A 121 20.98 -9.96 -4.57
N VAL A 122 20.13 -9.16 -5.21
CA VAL A 122 18.70 -9.47 -5.27
C VAL A 122 18.52 -10.35 -6.50
N ASP A 123 18.61 -11.66 -6.29
CA ASP A 123 18.10 -12.64 -7.25
C ASP A 123 16.59 -12.42 -7.36
N ILE A 124 16.19 -11.65 -8.37
CA ILE A 124 14.80 -11.55 -8.80
C ILE A 124 14.62 -12.64 -9.86
N PRO A 125 13.99 -13.79 -9.57
CA PRO A 125 13.67 -14.73 -10.62
C PRO A 125 12.65 -14.05 -11.56
N GLU A 126 13.09 -13.78 -12.78
CA GLU A 126 12.27 -13.26 -13.86
C GLU A 126 11.11 -14.23 -14.15
N ARG A 127 9.95 -14.00 -13.55
CA ARG A 127 8.70 -14.55 -14.07
C ARG A 127 8.11 -13.55 -15.04
N GLU A 128 8.44 -13.78 -16.31
CA GLU A 128 7.84 -13.11 -17.45
C GLU A 128 6.32 -13.02 -17.32
N VAL A 129 5.88 -11.78 -17.44
CA VAL A 129 4.50 -11.33 -17.37
C VAL A 129 3.85 -11.68 -18.71
N LYS A 130 3.46 -12.94 -18.91
CA LYS A 130 2.69 -13.37 -20.09
C LYS A 130 1.22 -12.94 -19.97
N ILE A 131 0.97 -11.64 -20.10
CA ILE A 131 -0.38 -11.07 -20.21
C ILE A 131 -0.68 -10.76 -21.69
N VAL A 132 -0.32 -11.65 -22.62
CA VAL A 132 -0.84 -11.64 -24.01
C VAL A 132 -0.84 -13.06 -24.61
N GLU A 133 -1.42 -14.06 -23.93
CA GLU A 133 -1.70 -15.38 -24.54
C GLU A 133 -3.06 -15.94 -24.09
N MET A 134 -4.09 -15.10 -24.01
CA MET A 134 -5.49 -15.56 -23.84
C MET A 134 -6.42 -15.07 -24.95
N GLN A 135 -5.89 -14.72 -26.13
CA GLN A 135 -6.70 -14.37 -27.31
C GLN A 135 -6.58 -15.35 -28.49
N ASN A 136 -6.06 -16.56 -28.29
CA ASN A 136 -5.91 -17.52 -29.41
C ASN A 136 -6.50 -18.91 -29.19
N VAL A 137 -7.48 -19.07 -28.29
CA VAL A 137 -8.23 -20.34 -28.15
C VAL A 137 -9.63 -20.30 -28.79
N PHE A 138 -10.06 -19.15 -29.31
CA PHE A 138 -11.32 -18.98 -30.04
C PHE A 138 -11.06 -18.51 -31.48
N ALA A 139 -10.25 -19.25 -32.23
CA ALA A 139 -10.15 -19.08 -33.67
C ALA A 139 -9.84 -20.40 -34.39
N ALA A 140 -10.92 -21.00 -34.89
CA ALA A 140 -11.03 -21.96 -36.01
C ALA A 140 -10.90 -23.48 -35.73
N PRO A 141 -11.56 -24.33 -36.54
CA PRO A 141 -12.75 -24.13 -37.40
C PRO A 141 -14.04 -24.77 -36.84
#